data_AF-A0AAU1MSY7-F1
#
_entry.id   AF-A0AAU1MSY7-F1
#
_cell.length_a   1.000
_cell.length_b   1.000
_cell.length_c   1.000
_cell.angle_alpha   90.00
_cell.angle_beta   90.00
_cell.angle_gamma   90.00
#
_symmetry.space_group_name_H-M   'P 1'
#
loop_
_entity.id
_entity.type
_entity.pdbx_description
1 polymer ?
#
loop_
_entity_poly.entity_id
_entity_poly.type
_entity_poly.pdbx_seq_one_letter_code
_entity_poly.pdbx_strand_id
1 'polypeptide(L)'
;MPQNHPKRFARPVESIEPPRNVEVVIGVALVTLLVLILGALSDSPVWLLGLLVFLPAAASALCTVRQTKFVAAWIALVVVVIVLLRHGDGRSWLDRSLMMLLTLALGAASVYACHRRIRREDEMLRLRSTAAAMQRHILRPLPLLTDDVLVDGAYEPVQEDRLVGGDIYDVVESPWGTRVLIGDVQGKGLPAVGAAFAVIGAFREAAHREPTLTALVDALDASVVRHNSYAARTGDDERFVTALILNVDAHDEVQVVNCGHIAPHLLHDATISTPALDSGVPLGLAELATEPVTVDWFAFPAGATLLLTTDGLTETRGADGTFYPVTERLTERVSLSPTDLPHALYDDASAFAGERGQHDDVAILCVRRSPFR
;
A
#
# COMPACT_ATOMS: atom_id res chain seq x y z
N MET A 1 9.79 -14.35 -37.04
CA MET A 1 10.30 -15.28 -36.00
C MET A 1 10.23 -14.55 -34.67
N PRO A 2 9.37 -14.95 -33.72
CA PRO A 2 9.32 -14.29 -32.42
C PRO A 2 10.43 -14.89 -31.53
N GLN A 3 11.37 -14.05 -31.10
CA GLN A 3 12.37 -14.43 -30.10
C GLN A 3 11.74 -14.31 -28.71
N ASN A 4 11.56 -15.46 -28.06
CA ASN A 4 11.24 -15.58 -26.64
C ASN A 4 12.42 -15.08 -25.81
N HIS A 5 12.33 -13.88 -25.25
CA HIS A 5 13.17 -13.49 -24.12
C HIS A 5 12.54 -13.99 -22.81
N PRO A 6 13.27 -14.73 -21.97
CA PRO A 6 12.75 -15.20 -20.70
C PRO A 6 12.63 -14.03 -19.73
N LYS A 7 11.41 -13.76 -19.24
CA LYS A 7 11.15 -12.86 -18.11
C LYS A 7 11.92 -13.36 -16.89
N ARG A 8 13.06 -12.72 -16.60
CA ARG A 8 13.80 -12.92 -15.36
C ARG A 8 13.12 -12.04 -14.32
N PHE A 9 12.28 -12.65 -13.50
CA PHE A 9 11.66 -11.99 -12.36
C PHE A 9 12.77 -11.47 -11.43
N ALA A 10 12.80 -10.15 -11.25
CA ALA A 10 13.55 -9.51 -10.18
C ALA A 10 13.08 -10.10 -8.85
N ARG A 11 14.04 -10.45 -7.99
CA ARG A 11 13.74 -11.09 -6.70
C ARG A 11 13.12 -10.05 -5.76
N PRO A 12 11.94 -10.30 -5.19
CA PRO A 12 11.38 -9.43 -4.17
C PRO A 12 12.29 -9.40 -2.94
N VAL A 13 12.42 -8.21 -2.34
CA VAL A 13 13.01 -8.06 -1.00
C VAL A 13 12.23 -8.95 -0.04
N GLU A 14 12.96 -9.73 0.76
CA GLU A 14 12.54 -10.94 1.48
C GLU A 14 11.20 -10.82 2.23
N SER A 15 10.09 -11.14 1.54
CA SER A 15 9.10 -11.97 2.21
C SER A 15 9.85 -13.22 2.65
N ILE A 16 9.91 -13.52 3.95
CA ILE A 16 10.53 -14.75 4.45
C ILE A 16 9.68 -15.90 3.89
N GLU A 17 9.99 -16.32 2.66
CA GLU A 17 9.36 -17.47 2.06
C GLU A 17 9.71 -18.65 2.96
N PRO A 18 8.70 -19.43 3.39
CA PRO A 18 8.99 -20.55 4.24
C PRO A 18 9.98 -21.46 3.51
N PRO A 19 11.05 -21.91 4.19
CA PRO A 19 12.09 -22.73 3.57
C PRO A 19 11.48 -23.95 2.90
N ARG A 20 12.15 -24.45 1.86
CA ARG A 20 11.66 -25.65 1.16
C ARG A 20 11.59 -26.82 2.12
N ASN A 21 10.63 -27.73 1.92
CA ASN A 21 10.48 -28.91 2.79
C ASN A 21 11.80 -29.69 2.97
N VAL A 22 12.60 -29.79 1.90
CA VAL A 22 13.91 -30.46 1.93
C VAL A 22 14.91 -29.74 2.83
N GLU A 23 14.95 -28.40 2.78
CA GLU A 23 15.84 -27.59 3.61
C GLU A 23 15.48 -27.72 5.10
N VAL A 24 14.18 -27.72 5.42
CA VAL A 24 13.70 -27.95 6.79
C VAL A 24 14.12 -29.33 7.28
N VAL A 25 13.90 -30.38 6.48
CA VAL A 25 14.26 -31.76 6.85
C VAL A 25 15.78 -31.89 7.07
N ILE A 26 16.59 -31.37 6.16
CA ILE A 26 18.06 -31.42 6.26
C ILE A 26 18.52 -30.62 7.48
N GLY A 27 18.03 -29.41 7.67
CA GLY A 27 18.39 -28.56 8.80
C GLY A 27 18.07 -29.21 10.15
N VAL A 28 16.86 -29.75 10.29
CA VAL A 28 16.44 -30.48 11.51
C VAL A 28 17.30 -31.71 11.74
N ALA A 29 17.58 -32.50 10.70
CA ALA A 29 18.43 -33.69 10.81
C ALA A 29 19.86 -33.33 11.23
N LEU A 30 20.45 -32.29 10.65
CA LEU A 30 21.81 -31.84 10.93
C LEU A 30 21.93 -31.30 12.36
N VAL A 31 21.00 -30.45 12.81
CA VAL A 31 21.00 -29.94 14.19
C VAL A 31 20.77 -31.08 15.18
N THR A 32 19.86 -32.02 14.87
CA THR A 32 19.64 -33.22 15.70
C THR A 32 20.92 -34.04 15.83
N LEU A 33 21.58 -34.34 14.70
CA LEU A 33 22.82 -35.11 14.68
C LEU A 33 23.95 -34.42 15.47
N LEU A 34 24.10 -33.10 15.28
CA LEU A 34 25.11 -32.30 15.98
C LEU A 34 24.90 -32.35 17.50
N VAL A 35 23.66 -32.17 17.95
CA VAL A 35 23.32 -32.25 19.38
C VAL A 35 23.60 -33.65 19.94
N LEU A 36 23.28 -34.71 19.18
CA LEU A 36 23.57 -36.09 19.58
C LEU A 36 25.08 -36.36 19.71
N ILE A 37 25.88 -35.90 18.75
CA ILE A 37 27.34 -36.08 18.77
C ILE A 37 27.95 -35.32 19.96
N LEU A 38 27.57 -34.06 20.17
CA LEU A 38 28.04 -33.27 21.31
C LEU A 38 27.62 -33.90 22.65
N GLY A 39 26.39 -34.43 22.72
CA GLY A 39 25.88 -35.14 23.89
C GLY A 39 26.69 -36.40 24.22
N ALA A 40 27.16 -37.13 23.21
CA ALA A 40 28.01 -38.29 23.38
C ALA A 40 29.44 -37.92 23.83
N LEU A 41 30.00 -36.82 23.30
CA LEU A 41 31.35 -36.36 23.64
C LEU A 41 31.45 -35.73 25.04
N SER A 42 30.38 -35.08 25.50
CA SER A 42 30.37 -34.31 26.76
C SER A 42 30.05 -35.16 27.99
N ASP A 43 29.65 -36.42 27.82
CA ASP A 43 29.14 -37.33 28.87
C ASP A 43 28.00 -36.72 29.73
N SER A 44 27.42 -35.59 29.28
CA SER A 44 26.29 -34.85 29.87
C SER A 44 25.20 -34.57 28.82
N PRO A 45 24.60 -35.62 28.24
CA PRO A 45 23.63 -35.51 27.15
C PRO A 45 22.33 -34.80 27.54
N VAL A 46 22.00 -34.75 28.84
CA VAL A 46 20.76 -34.16 29.36
C VAL A 46 20.69 -32.65 29.14
N TRP A 47 21.82 -31.93 29.22
CA TRP A 47 21.86 -30.48 29.00
C TRP A 47 21.66 -30.11 27.53
N LEU A 48 22.25 -30.89 26.63
CA LEU A 48 22.20 -30.61 25.19
C LEU A 48 20.87 -31.04 24.56
N LEU A 49 20.17 -32.02 25.14
CA LEU A 49 18.80 -32.36 24.73
C LEU A 49 17.80 -31.22 24.97
N GLY A 50 18.04 -30.37 25.96
CA GLY A 50 17.27 -29.15 26.19
C GLY A 50 17.35 -28.15 25.01
N LEU A 51 18.41 -28.22 24.20
CA LEU A 51 18.55 -27.35 23.02
C LEU A 51 17.60 -27.76 21.88
N LEU A 52 17.28 -29.05 21.74
CA LEU A 52 16.37 -29.54 20.70
C LEU A 52 14.94 -29.03 20.88
N VAL A 53 14.58 -28.68 22.11
CA VAL A 53 13.27 -28.15 22.47
C VAL A 53 13.03 -26.76 21.84
N PHE A 54 14.09 -26.03 21.45
CA PHE A 54 13.94 -24.74 20.74
C PHE A 54 13.63 -24.89 19.23
N LEU A 55 13.89 -26.06 18.61
CA LEU A 55 13.65 -26.26 17.18
C LEU A 55 12.18 -26.08 16.77
N PRO A 56 11.19 -26.67 17.47
CA PRO A 56 9.78 -26.41 17.19
C PRO A 56 9.41 -24.93 17.32
N ALA A 57 10.01 -24.22 18.30
CA ALA A 57 9.76 -22.79 18.51
C ALA A 57 10.32 -21.97 17.33
N ALA A 58 11.55 -22.22 16.90
CA ALA A 58 12.13 -21.60 15.71
C ALA A 58 11.31 -21.90 14.44
N ALA A 59 10.89 -23.16 14.25
CA ALA A 59 10.02 -23.55 13.14
C ALA A 59 8.67 -22.83 13.19
N SER A 60 8.10 -22.60 14.37
CA SER A 60 6.83 -21.87 14.48
C SER A 60 6.88 -20.43 13.96
N ALA A 61 8.05 -19.80 14.06
CA ALA A 61 8.29 -18.44 13.58
C ALA A 61 8.53 -18.39 12.07
N LEU A 62 9.28 -19.34 11.51
CA LEU A 62 9.82 -19.26 10.14
C LEU A 62 9.14 -20.21 9.14
N CYS A 63 8.49 -21.27 9.60
CA CYS A 63 7.98 -22.34 8.75
C CYS A 63 6.46 -22.35 8.66
N THR A 64 5.94 -23.15 7.73
CA THR A 64 4.51 -23.46 7.62
C THR A 64 4.02 -24.34 8.77
N VAL A 65 2.72 -24.36 9.04
CA VAL A 65 2.11 -25.24 10.07
C VAL A 65 2.44 -26.72 9.82
N ARG A 66 2.50 -27.17 8.55
CA ARG A 66 2.85 -28.56 8.21
C ARG A 66 4.30 -28.88 8.61
N GLN A 67 5.23 -27.97 8.32
CA GLN A 67 6.64 -28.10 8.68
C GLN A 67 6.85 -28.03 10.21
N THR A 68 6.19 -27.11 10.90
CA THR A 68 6.27 -27.01 12.37
C THR A 68 5.72 -28.26 13.07
N LYS A 69 4.63 -28.84 12.55
CA LYS A 69 4.12 -30.14 13.01
C LYS A 69 5.14 -31.26 12.81
N PHE A 70 5.79 -31.29 11.65
CA PHE A 70 6.86 -32.25 11.35
C PHE A 70 8.03 -32.12 12.34
N VAL A 71 8.52 -30.90 12.55
CA VAL A 71 9.62 -30.62 13.50
C VAL A 71 9.24 -31.04 14.92
N ALA A 72 8.05 -30.66 15.39
CA ALA A 72 7.56 -31.03 16.71
C ALA A 72 7.45 -32.56 16.88
N ALA A 73 6.93 -33.27 15.88
CA ALA A 73 6.80 -34.72 15.90
C ALA A 73 8.18 -35.42 15.87
N TRP A 74 9.11 -34.92 15.06
CA TRP A 74 10.48 -35.45 14.97
C TRP A 74 11.21 -35.32 16.31
N ILE A 75 11.17 -34.14 16.93
CA ILE A 75 11.84 -33.88 18.20
C ILE A 75 11.20 -34.73 19.33
N ALA A 76 9.87 -34.86 19.35
CA ALA A 76 9.20 -35.74 20.29
C ALA A 76 9.65 -37.20 20.12
N LEU A 77 9.76 -37.70 18.88
CA LEU A 77 10.23 -39.05 18.59
C LEU A 77 11.67 -39.25 19.07
N VAL A 78 12.58 -38.32 18.77
CA VAL A 78 13.98 -38.38 19.18
C VAL A 78 14.10 -38.42 20.71
N VAL A 79 13.37 -37.55 21.42
CA VAL A 79 13.37 -37.53 22.89
C VAL A 79 12.84 -38.85 23.46
N VAL A 80 11.73 -39.39 22.93
CA VAL A 80 11.16 -40.67 23.38
C VAL A 80 12.14 -41.82 23.18
N VAL A 81 12.76 -41.93 21.99
CA VAL A 81 13.73 -43.00 21.69
C VAL A 81 14.93 -42.95 22.64
N ILE A 82 15.46 -41.75 22.91
CA ILE A 82 16.63 -41.59 23.80
C ILE A 82 16.28 -41.95 25.25
N VAL A 83 15.12 -41.54 25.75
CA VAL A 83 14.65 -41.88 27.09
C VAL A 83 14.43 -43.39 27.25
N LEU A 84 13.96 -44.08 26.20
CA LEU A 84 13.79 -45.54 26.19
C LEU A 84 15.12 -46.28 26.17
N LEU A 85 16.08 -45.85 25.33
CA LEU A 85 17.40 -46.49 25.24
C LEU A 85 18.23 -46.33 26.53
N ARG A 86 17.98 -45.27 27.31
CA ARG A 86 18.74 -44.95 28.55
C ARG A 86 18.02 -45.38 29.83
N HIS A 87 17.19 -46.42 29.77
CA HIS A 87 16.37 -46.87 30.89
C HIS A 87 17.17 -47.27 32.16
N GLY A 88 18.50 -47.46 32.06
CA GLY A 88 19.39 -47.91 33.14
C GLY A 88 20.23 -46.86 33.88
N ASP A 89 20.21 -45.56 33.50
CA ASP A 89 21.14 -44.52 34.01
C ASP A 89 20.84 -44.02 35.46
N GLY A 90 20.10 -44.76 36.29
CA GLY A 90 19.82 -44.38 37.69
C GLY A 90 18.95 -43.12 37.89
N ARG A 91 18.42 -42.53 36.81
CA ARG A 91 17.55 -41.35 36.83
C ARG A 91 16.16 -41.68 37.39
N SER A 92 15.61 -40.79 38.22
CA SER A 92 14.24 -40.90 38.74
C SER A 92 13.23 -41.03 37.58
N TRP A 93 12.15 -41.80 37.77
CA TRP A 93 11.08 -41.93 36.79
C TRP A 93 10.35 -40.59 36.55
N LEU A 94 10.38 -39.70 37.54
CA LEU A 94 9.81 -38.35 37.49
C LEU A 94 10.54 -37.47 36.47
N ASP A 95 11.88 -37.46 36.46
CA ASP A 95 12.66 -36.64 35.52
C ASP A 95 12.37 -37.02 34.05
N ARG A 96 12.24 -38.32 33.77
CA ARG A 96 11.94 -38.84 32.43
C ARG A 96 10.54 -38.42 31.96
N SER A 97 9.57 -38.56 32.87
CA SER A 97 8.18 -38.17 32.61
C SER A 97 8.06 -36.66 32.39
N LEU A 98 8.78 -35.87 33.19
CA LEU A 98 8.80 -34.41 33.07
C LEU A 98 9.39 -33.95 31.73
N MET A 99 10.47 -34.57 31.27
CA MET A 99 11.11 -34.23 30.00
C MET A 99 10.22 -34.54 28.79
N MET A 100 9.55 -35.70 28.79
CA MET A 100 8.57 -36.06 27.76
C MET A 100 7.39 -35.09 27.75
N LEU A 101 6.84 -34.78 28.93
CA LEU A 101 5.72 -33.85 29.09
C LEU A 101 6.11 -32.44 28.58
N LEU A 102 7.28 -31.94 28.97
CA LEU A 102 7.77 -30.62 28.54
C LEU A 102 7.96 -30.56 27.02
N THR A 103 8.52 -31.60 26.42
CA THR A 103 8.75 -31.68 24.97
C THR A 103 7.41 -31.66 24.21
N LEU A 104 6.44 -32.45 24.66
CA LEU A 104 5.10 -32.48 24.07
C LEU A 104 4.37 -31.14 24.25
N ALA A 105 4.45 -30.55 25.45
CA ALA A 105 3.83 -29.27 25.76
C ALA A 105 4.39 -28.14 24.89
N LEU A 106 5.71 -28.04 24.75
CA LEU A 106 6.32 -27.00 23.93
C LEU A 106 6.12 -27.26 22.44
N GLY A 107 6.13 -28.52 21.99
CA GLY A 107 5.77 -28.87 20.61
C GLY A 107 4.34 -28.44 20.28
N ALA A 108 3.39 -28.73 21.16
CA ALA A 108 2.00 -28.30 21.02
C ALA A 108 1.86 -26.77 21.04
N ALA A 109 2.53 -26.08 21.98
CA ALA A 109 2.55 -24.63 22.06
C ALA A 109 3.14 -23.98 20.80
N SER A 110 4.20 -24.56 20.24
CA SER A 110 4.84 -24.09 19.00
C SER A 110 3.92 -24.26 17.79
N VAL A 111 3.24 -25.40 17.67
CA VAL A 111 2.26 -25.62 16.60
C VAL A 111 1.09 -24.65 16.74
N TYR A 112 0.60 -24.44 17.97
CA TYR A 112 -0.47 -23.46 18.24
C TYR A 112 -0.05 -22.03 17.90
N ALA A 113 1.16 -21.62 18.31
CA ALA A 113 1.72 -20.31 17.99
C ALA A 113 1.85 -20.11 16.48
N CYS A 114 2.36 -21.11 15.75
CA CYS A 114 2.43 -21.10 14.29
C CYS A 114 1.05 -20.97 13.65
N HIS A 115 0.06 -21.72 14.14
CA HIS A 115 -1.31 -21.65 13.64
C HIS A 115 -1.93 -20.26 13.85
N ARG A 116 -1.69 -19.66 15.02
CA ARG A 116 -2.16 -18.31 15.37
C ARG A 116 -1.45 -17.24 14.52
N ARG A 117 -0.16 -17.41 14.24
CA ARG A 117 0.62 -16.54 13.34
C ARG A 117 0.03 -16.54 11.94
N ILE A 118 -0.05 -17.72 11.30
CA ILE A 118 -0.56 -17.85 9.93
C ILE A 118 -2.01 -17.37 9.83
N ARG A 119 -2.88 -17.71 10.79
CA ARG A 119 -4.27 -17.26 10.77
C ARG A 119 -4.39 -15.73 10.82
N ARG A 120 -3.55 -15.05 11.60
CA ARG A 120 -3.51 -13.58 11.67
C ARG A 120 -3.00 -12.97 10.37
N GLU A 121 -1.96 -13.56 9.79
CA GLU A 121 -1.44 -13.14 8.48
C GLU A 121 -2.53 -13.27 7.40
N ASP A 122 -3.21 -14.41 7.33
CA ASP A 122 -4.31 -14.65 6.38
C ASP A 122 -5.48 -13.68 6.58
N GLU A 123 -5.85 -13.39 7.84
CA GLU A 123 -6.91 -12.44 8.17
C GLU A 123 -6.54 -11.02 7.76
N MET A 124 -5.30 -10.59 8.02
CA MET A 124 -4.79 -9.29 7.58
C MET A 124 -4.79 -9.16 6.05
N LEU A 125 -4.36 -10.19 5.34
CA LEU A 125 -4.37 -10.21 3.87
C LEU A 125 -5.80 -10.09 3.32
N ARG A 126 -6.76 -10.81 3.90
CA ARG A 126 -8.18 -10.75 3.49
C ARG A 126 -8.81 -9.39 3.77
N LEU A 127 -8.54 -8.80 4.94
CA LEU A 127 -9.05 -7.47 5.28
C LEU A 127 -8.50 -6.43 4.31
N ARG A 128 -7.18 -6.47 4.04
CA ARG A 128 -6.51 -5.59 3.09
C ARG A 128 -7.04 -5.76 1.66
N SER A 129 -7.23 -6.99 1.18
CA SER A 129 -7.77 -7.23 -0.17
C SER A 129 -9.22 -6.77 -0.32
N THR A 130 -10.01 -6.87 0.75
CA THR A 130 -11.40 -6.41 0.76
C THR A 130 -11.45 -4.88 0.73
N ALA A 131 -10.63 -4.22 1.56
CA ALA A 131 -10.53 -2.75 1.58
C ALA A 131 -10.06 -2.20 0.23
N ALA A 132 -9.10 -2.87 -0.43
CA ALA A 132 -8.62 -2.52 -1.76
C ALA A 132 -9.75 -2.58 -2.80
N ALA A 133 -10.52 -3.67 -2.78
CA ALA A 133 -11.66 -3.85 -3.65
C ALA A 133 -12.74 -2.80 -3.39
N MET A 134 -12.98 -2.43 -2.12
CA MET A 134 -13.91 -1.37 -1.77
C MET A 134 -13.43 -0.01 -2.28
N GLN A 135 -12.16 0.36 -2.04
CA GLN A 135 -11.54 1.60 -2.51
C GLN A 135 -11.75 1.81 -4.01
N ARG A 136 -11.47 0.78 -4.82
CA ARG A 136 -11.67 0.81 -6.27
C ARG A 136 -13.13 1.03 -6.69
N HIS A 137 -14.10 0.60 -5.89
CA HIS A 137 -15.53 0.81 -6.18
C HIS A 137 -16.04 2.18 -5.73
N ILE A 138 -15.29 2.89 -4.87
CA ILE A 138 -15.67 4.25 -4.45
C ILE A 138 -15.22 5.26 -5.48
N LEU A 139 -14.03 5.08 -6.05
CA LEU A 139 -13.54 5.92 -7.13
C LEU A 139 -14.43 5.76 -8.37
N ARG A 140 -14.70 6.86 -9.08
CA ARG A 140 -15.51 6.78 -10.30
C ARG A 140 -14.73 6.07 -11.40
N PRO A 141 -15.39 5.21 -12.19
CA PRO A 141 -14.76 4.62 -13.36
C PRO A 141 -14.40 5.71 -14.37
N LEU A 142 -13.24 5.57 -14.99
CA LEU A 142 -12.76 6.41 -16.08
C LEU A 142 -12.83 5.63 -17.41
N PRO A 143 -13.08 6.30 -18.56
CA PRO A 143 -13.28 7.74 -18.69
C PRO A 143 -14.65 8.20 -18.18
N LEU A 144 -14.75 9.46 -17.75
CA LEU A 144 -15.99 10.09 -17.32
C LEU A 144 -16.27 11.34 -18.17
N LEU A 145 -17.47 11.44 -18.71
CA LEU A 145 -17.95 12.58 -19.49
C LEU A 145 -19.03 13.32 -18.71
N THR A 146 -18.91 14.64 -18.62
CA THR A 146 -19.93 15.59 -18.14
C THR A 146 -20.22 16.64 -19.22
N ASP A 147 -21.14 17.56 -18.94
CA ASP A 147 -21.44 18.68 -19.84
C ASP A 147 -20.23 19.61 -20.05
N ASP A 148 -19.36 19.77 -19.04
CA ASP A 148 -18.22 20.69 -19.12
C ASP A 148 -16.89 19.99 -19.46
N VAL A 149 -16.68 18.74 -19.06
CA VAL A 149 -15.39 18.05 -19.21
C VAL A 149 -15.48 16.58 -19.64
N LEU A 150 -14.41 16.11 -20.28
CA LEU A 150 -14.08 14.70 -20.47
C LEU A 150 -12.81 14.40 -19.67
N VAL A 151 -12.90 13.43 -18.77
CA VAL A 151 -11.80 13.02 -17.89
C VAL A 151 -11.40 11.59 -18.22
N ASP A 152 -10.18 11.42 -18.70
CA ASP A 152 -9.50 10.13 -18.84
C ASP A 152 -8.51 9.96 -17.68
N GLY A 153 -8.10 8.74 -17.36
CA GLY A 153 -7.09 8.56 -16.33
C GLY A 153 -6.68 7.13 -16.05
N ALA A 154 -5.59 6.99 -15.30
CA ALA A 154 -5.04 5.74 -14.82
C ALA A 154 -4.91 5.80 -13.29
N TYR A 155 -5.34 4.74 -12.61
CA TYR A 155 -5.20 4.60 -11.17
C TYR A 155 -4.65 3.22 -10.85
N GLU A 156 -3.43 3.18 -10.32
CA GLU A 156 -2.71 1.94 -10.04
C GLU A 156 -2.22 1.96 -8.59
N PRO A 157 -2.87 1.22 -7.68
CA PRO A 157 -2.43 1.13 -6.30
C PRO A 157 -1.21 0.22 -6.17
N VAL A 158 -0.24 0.59 -5.33
CA VAL A 158 0.97 -0.22 -5.13
C VAL A 158 0.64 -1.50 -4.34
N GLN A 159 0.98 -2.64 -4.95
CA GLN A 159 0.63 -3.97 -4.43
C GLN A 159 1.59 -4.49 -3.34
N GLU A 160 2.64 -3.77 -2.99
CA GLU A 160 3.61 -4.22 -1.97
C GLU A 160 3.01 -4.12 -0.56
N ASP A 161 2.63 -5.28 0.00
CA ASP A 161 2.12 -5.54 1.36
C ASP A 161 0.89 -4.75 1.84
N ARG A 162 0.47 -3.71 1.12
CA ARG A 162 -0.43 -2.68 1.65
C ARG A 162 -1.80 -2.68 0.97
N LEU A 163 -1.92 -3.24 -0.24
CA LEU A 163 -3.13 -3.46 -1.07
C LEU A 163 -4.08 -2.26 -1.27
N VAL A 164 -3.92 -1.17 -0.53
CA VAL A 164 -4.89 -0.13 -0.28
C VAL A 164 -4.16 1.20 -0.26
N GLY A 165 -4.57 2.10 -1.16
CA GLY A 165 -3.82 3.31 -1.43
C GLY A 165 -4.27 4.56 -0.68
N GLY A 166 -3.41 5.57 -0.64
CA GLY A 166 -3.71 6.91 -0.11
C GLY A 166 -4.40 7.82 -1.13
N ASP A 167 -4.10 7.61 -2.41
CA ASP A 167 -4.60 8.40 -3.52
C ASP A 167 -6.13 8.34 -3.71
N ILE A 168 -6.71 9.51 -3.93
CA ILE A 168 -8.14 9.72 -4.19
C ILE A 168 -8.37 10.62 -5.40
N TYR A 169 -9.46 10.35 -6.12
CA TYR A 169 -9.99 11.28 -7.11
C TYR A 169 -11.51 11.15 -7.23
N ASP A 170 -12.18 12.21 -7.65
CA ASP A 170 -13.59 12.16 -8.04
C ASP A 170 -13.94 13.32 -8.98
N VAL A 171 -15.02 13.16 -9.73
CA VAL A 171 -15.52 14.16 -10.66
C VAL A 171 -17.04 14.25 -10.49
N VAL A 172 -17.54 15.44 -10.24
CA VAL A 172 -18.96 15.70 -9.96
C VAL A 172 -19.45 16.83 -10.82
N GLU A 173 -20.41 16.55 -11.68
CA GLU A 173 -21.21 17.55 -12.35
C GLU A 173 -22.11 18.26 -11.33
N SER A 174 -22.05 19.58 -11.28
CA SER A 174 -22.79 20.39 -10.31
C SER A 174 -23.53 21.56 -10.96
N PRO A 175 -24.46 22.23 -10.27
CA PRO A 175 -25.12 23.43 -10.77
C PRO A 175 -24.18 24.60 -11.10
N TRP A 176 -22.91 24.54 -10.67
CA TRP A 176 -21.90 25.60 -10.85
C TRP A 176 -20.78 25.21 -11.80
N GLY A 177 -20.96 24.13 -12.55
CA GLY A 177 -19.94 23.52 -13.42
C GLY A 177 -19.47 22.18 -12.89
N THR A 178 -18.54 21.55 -13.61
CA THR A 178 -17.98 20.26 -13.21
C THR A 178 -16.82 20.45 -12.24
N ARG A 179 -16.92 19.79 -11.10
CA ARG A 179 -15.92 19.81 -10.03
C ARG A 179 -15.03 18.58 -10.12
N VAL A 180 -13.72 18.76 -10.04
CA VAL A 180 -12.73 17.69 -10.05
C VAL A 180 -11.94 17.73 -8.75
N LEU A 181 -11.79 16.58 -8.10
CA LEU A 181 -10.94 16.37 -6.93
C LEU A 181 -9.85 15.37 -7.31
N ILE A 182 -8.61 15.68 -6.95
CA ILE A 182 -7.51 14.72 -6.84
C ILE A 182 -6.77 15.00 -5.54
N GLY A 183 -6.25 13.97 -4.89
CA GLY A 183 -5.50 14.16 -3.65
C GLY A 183 -4.83 12.89 -3.17
N ASP A 184 -4.00 13.05 -2.15
CA ASP A 184 -3.35 11.94 -1.44
C ASP A 184 -3.56 12.09 0.08
N VAL A 185 -3.99 11.01 0.70
CA VAL A 185 -4.20 10.90 2.14
C VAL A 185 -2.90 10.48 2.80
N GLN A 186 -2.45 11.27 3.78
CA GLN A 186 -1.25 10.96 4.54
C GLN A 186 -1.35 9.58 5.23
N GLY A 187 -0.33 8.75 4.99
CA GLY A 187 -0.25 7.41 5.55
C GLY A 187 -0.82 6.37 4.58
N LYS A 188 -0.72 5.09 4.95
CA LYS A 188 -1.12 3.99 4.04
C LYS A 188 -1.96 2.95 4.75
N GLY A 189 -2.67 2.13 3.98
CA GLY A 189 -3.45 1.01 4.49
C GLY A 189 -4.83 1.41 5.01
N LEU A 190 -5.43 0.54 5.83
CA LEU A 190 -6.84 0.63 6.21
C LEU A 190 -7.25 1.96 6.91
N PRO A 191 -6.43 2.58 7.77
CA PRO A 191 -6.77 3.88 8.36
C PRO A 191 -6.87 5.01 7.33
N ALA A 192 -6.02 5.02 6.29
CA ALA A 192 -6.04 6.04 5.23
C ALA A 192 -7.35 5.99 4.42
N VAL A 193 -7.91 4.79 4.23
CA VAL A 193 -9.21 4.59 3.57
C VAL A 193 -10.34 5.32 4.27
N GLY A 194 -10.35 5.33 5.60
CA GLY A 194 -11.37 6.01 6.38
C GLY A 194 -11.42 7.51 6.09
N ALA A 195 -10.24 8.14 6.03
CA ALA A 195 -10.12 9.56 5.69
C ALA A 195 -10.45 9.81 4.21
N ALA A 196 -10.00 8.95 3.30
CA ALA A 196 -10.37 8.99 1.87
C ALA A 196 -11.90 8.97 1.68
N PHE A 197 -12.61 8.08 2.36
CA PHE A 197 -14.07 8.03 2.35
C PHE A 197 -14.71 9.30 2.88
N ALA A 198 -14.17 9.86 3.97
CA ALA A 198 -14.69 11.08 4.56
C ALA A 198 -14.56 12.28 3.61
N VAL A 199 -13.45 12.36 2.88
CA VAL A 199 -13.22 13.41 1.86
C VAL A 199 -14.10 13.19 0.64
N ILE A 200 -14.10 12.01 0.03
CA ILE A 200 -14.91 11.72 -1.17
C ILE A 200 -16.41 11.91 -0.88
N GLY A 201 -16.88 11.43 0.27
CA GLY A 201 -18.28 11.60 0.69
C GLY A 201 -18.66 13.07 0.87
N ALA A 202 -17.81 13.85 1.55
CA ALA A 202 -18.00 15.29 1.71
C ALA A 202 -17.92 16.03 0.36
N PHE A 203 -17.01 15.63 -0.52
CA PHE A 203 -16.86 16.22 -1.85
C PHE A 203 -18.11 16.04 -2.68
N ARG A 204 -18.66 14.83 -2.74
CA ARG A 204 -19.90 14.55 -3.49
C ARG A 204 -21.09 15.39 -3.02
N GLU A 205 -21.19 15.60 -1.71
CA GLU A 205 -22.26 16.39 -1.09
C GLU A 205 -22.04 17.89 -1.32
N ALA A 206 -20.89 18.40 -0.91
CA ALA A 206 -20.54 19.81 -0.99
C ALA A 206 -20.45 20.28 -2.44
N ALA A 207 -20.06 19.41 -3.37
CA ALA A 207 -20.07 19.66 -4.81
C ALA A 207 -21.46 20.14 -5.30
N HIS A 208 -22.55 19.66 -4.72
CA HIS A 208 -23.92 20.05 -5.11
C HIS A 208 -24.54 21.13 -4.23
N ARG A 209 -23.98 21.37 -3.03
CA ARG A 209 -24.56 22.27 -2.04
C ARG A 209 -23.87 23.63 -1.97
N GLU A 210 -22.56 23.68 -2.16
CA GLU A 210 -21.78 24.90 -1.95
C GLU A 210 -21.53 25.64 -3.26
N PRO A 211 -21.91 26.91 -3.44
CA PRO A 211 -21.68 27.64 -4.69
C PRO A 211 -20.22 27.95 -4.99
N THR A 212 -19.40 28.19 -3.96
CA THR A 212 -18.00 28.59 -4.11
C THR A 212 -17.06 27.44 -3.80
N LEU A 213 -15.88 27.43 -4.44
CA LEU A 213 -14.84 26.46 -4.13
C LEU A 213 -14.30 26.57 -2.70
N THR A 214 -14.22 27.80 -2.15
CA THR A 214 -13.81 28.00 -0.75
C THR A 214 -14.74 27.30 0.23
N ALA A 215 -16.06 27.46 0.09
CA ALA A 215 -17.04 26.82 0.95
C ALA A 215 -17.05 25.30 0.78
N LEU A 216 -16.82 24.80 -0.45
CA LEU A 216 -16.59 23.38 -0.70
C LEU A 216 -15.38 22.88 0.10
N VAL A 217 -14.24 23.56 0.01
CA VAL A 217 -13.00 23.17 0.69
C VAL A 217 -13.16 23.23 2.21
N ASP A 218 -13.84 24.25 2.76
CA ASP A 218 -14.16 24.33 4.18
C ASP A 218 -15.00 23.11 4.63
N ALA A 219 -15.95 22.66 3.80
CA ALA A 219 -16.75 21.47 4.10
C ALA A 219 -15.92 20.17 4.07
N LEU A 220 -14.94 20.07 3.17
CA LEU A 220 -13.99 18.96 3.13
C LEU A 220 -13.10 18.94 4.36
N ASP A 221 -12.50 20.08 4.70
CA ASP A 221 -11.63 20.23 5.86
C ASP A 221 -12.38 19.84 7.14
N ALA A 222 -13.58 20.38 7.34
CA ALA A 222 -14.43 20.03 8.47
C ALA A 222 -14.78 18.52 8.50
N SER A 223 -14.84 17.85 7.35
CA SER A 223 -15.02 16.39 7.28
C SER A 223 -13.80 15.63 7.79
N VAL A 224 -12.59 16.05 7.38
CA VAL A 224 -11.33 15.46 7.85
C VAL A 224 -11.14 15.70 9.35
N VAL A 225 -11.39 16.92 9.83
CA VAL A 225 -11.32 17.26 11.26
C VAL A 225 -12.29 16.40 12.09
N ARG A 226 -13.54 16.22 11.62
CA ARG A 226 -14.50 15.32 12.29
C ARG A 226 -14.01 13.87 12.28
N HIS A 227 -13.44 13.39 11.17
CA HIS A 227 -12.87 12.05 11.08
C HIS A 227 -11.73 11.85 12.08
N ASN A 228 -10.77 12.76 12.12
CA ASN A 228 -9.64 12.74 13.06
C ASN A 228 -10.11 12.79 14.51
N SER A 229 -11.14 13.59 14.83
CA SER A 229 -11.71 13.63 16.18
C SER A 229 -12.26 12.27 16.64
N TYR A 230 -12.75 11.45 15.70
CA TYR A 230 -13.21 10.09 15.98
C TYR A 230 -12.02 9.13 16.12
N ALA A 231 -11.06 9.19 15.20
CA ALA A 231 -9.83 8.41 15.21
C ALA A 231 -9.06 8.56 16.54
N ALA A 232 -8.91 9.80 17.02
CA ALA A 232 -8.26 10.09 18.29
C ALA A 232 -8.94 9.41 19.50
N ARG A 233 -10.26 9.21 19.45
CA ARG A 233 -11.01 8.50 20.52
C ARG A 233 -10.85 6.98 20.43
N THR A 234 -10.57 6.43 19.26
CA THR A 234 -10.32 5.00 19.05
C THR A 234 -8.85 4.62 19.19
N GLY A 235 -7.96 5.61 19.37
CA GLY A 235 -6.52 5.41 19.48
C GLY A 235 -5.82 5.29 18.13
N ASP A 236 -6.48 5.70 17.05
CA ASP A 236 -5.90 5.80 15.72
C ASP A 236 -5.21 7.17 15.56
N ASP A 237 -4.19 7.23 14.70
CA ASP A 237 -3.48 8.49 14.42
C ASP A 237 -4.36 9.47 13.62
N GLU A 238 -4.08 10.77 13.80
CA GLU A 238 -4.62 11.82 12.94
C GLU A 238 -4.06 11.71 11.51
N ARG A 239 -4.85 12.21 10.55
CA ARG A 239 -4.56 12.15 9.12
C ARG A 239 -4.80 13.53 8.49
N PHE A 240 -4.03 13.85 7.47
CA PHE A 240 -4.31 15.01 6.61
C PHE A 240 -4.35 14.56 5.15
N VAL A 241 -4.95 15.39 4.30
CA VAL A 241 -5.12 15.06 2.88
C VAL A 241 -4.61 16.22 2.04
N THR A 242 -3.61 15.98 1.21
CA THR A 242 -3.25 16.93 0.17
C THR A 242 -4.31 16.83 -0.93
N ALA A 243 -4.82 17.95 -1.43
CA ALA A 243 -5.85 17.92 -2.46
C ALA A 243 -5.75 19.09 -3.44
N LEU A 244 -6.11 18.84 -4.68
CA LEU A 244 -6.34 19.86 -5.70
C LEU A 244 -7.80 19.77 -6.13
N ILE A 245 -8.52 20.88 -5.97
CA ILE A 245 -9.94 20.97 -6.30
C ILE A 245 -10.11 21.97 -7.45
N LEU A 246 -10.75 21.54 -8.53
CA LEU A 246 -11.03 22.34 -9.71
C LEU A 246 -12.52 22.55 -9.90
N ASN A 247 -12.91 23.69 -10.44
CA ASN A 247 -14.23 23.92 -11.03
C ASN A 247 -14.07 24.37 -12.48
N VAL A 248 -14.60 23.58 -13.40
CA VAL A 248 -14.60 23.85 -14.84
C VAL A 248 -16.03 24.10 -15.27
N ASP A 249 -16.29 25.25 -15.87
CA ASP A 249 -17.59 25.61 -16.41
C ASP A 249 -17.48 26.06 -17.87
N ALA A 250 -18.47 26.83 -18.36
CA ALA A 250 -18.51 27.34 -19.73
C ALA A 250 -17.41 28.34 -20.07
N HIS A 251 -16.81 28.98 -19.08
CA HIS A 251 -15.81 30.02 -19.29
C HIS A 251 -14.48 29.37 -19.65
N ASP A 252 -13.62 30.09 -20.38
CA ASP A 252 -12.28 29.64 -20.78
C ASP A 252 -11.25 29.65 -19.63
N GLU A 253 -11.70 29.76 -18.38
CA GLU A 253 -10.86 29.74 -17.18
C GLU A 253 -11.29 28.59 -16.26
N VAL A 254 -10.37 28.12 -15.42
CA VAL A 254 -10.63 27.14 -14.37
C VAL A 254 -10.41 27.80 -13.03
N GLN A 255 -11.35 27.59 -12.11
CA GLN A 255 -11.13 27.92 -10.70
C GLN A 255 -10.42 26.75 -10.03
N VAL A 256 -9.45 27.06 -9.17
CA VAL A 256 -8.70 26.04 -8.45
C VAL A 256 -8.43 26.46 -7.02
N VAL A 257 -8.45 25.48 -6.12
CA VAL A 257 -7.91 25.58 -4.77
C VAL A 257 -6.90 24.46 -4.59
N ASN A 258 -5.68 24.83 -4.23
CA ASN A 258 -4.61 23.88 -3.94
C ASN A 258 -4.40 23.74 -2.42
N CYS A 259 -4.82 22.63 -1.84
CA CYS A 259 -4.64 22.27 -0.44
C CYS A 259 -3.32 21.48 -0.26
N GLY A 260 -2.19 22.08 -0.64
CA GLY A 260 -0.85 21.50 -0.48
C GLY A 260 -0.53 20.31 -1.40
N HIS A 261 -1.23 20.19 -2.52
CA HIS A 261 -1.04 19.16 -3.52
C HIS A 261 -0.14 19.64 -4.68
N ILE A 262 0.26 18.69 -5.53
CA ILE A 262 1.11 18.96 -6.69
C ILE A 262 0.33 19.77 -7.73
N ALA A 263 0.98 20.81 -8.27
CA ALA A 263 0.40 21.65 -9.30
C ALA A 263 0.19 20.87 -10.62
N PRO A 264 -0.90 21.15 -11.36
CA PRO A 264 -1.19 20.44 -12.59
C PRO A 264 -0.31 20.89 -13.76
N HIS A 265 -0.22 20.08 -14.81
CA HIS A 265 0.41 20.46 -16.06
C HIS A 265 -0.64 20.76 -17.12
N LEU A 266 -0.58 21.94 -17.74
CA LEU A 266 -1.44 22.34 -18.84
C LEU A 266 -0.72 22.09 -20.17
N LEU A 267 -1.29 21.21 -20.99
CA LEU A 267 -0.81 20.88 -22.34
C LEU A 267 -1.70 21.61 -23.35
N HIS A 268 -1.11 22.53 -24.12
CA HIS A 268 -1.82 23.28 -25.16
C HIS A 268 -0.86 23.64 -26.31
N ASP A 269 -1.27 23.45 -27.56
CA ASP A 269 -0.47 23.75 -28.76
C ASP A 269 0.97 23.19 -28.73
N ALA A 270 1.11 21.93 -28.32
CA ALA A 270 2.39 21.25 -28.13
C ALA A 270 3.34 21.90 -27.09
N THR A 271 2.83 22.83 -26.28
CA THR A 271 3.53 23.43 -25.15
C THR A 271 3.00 22.89 -23.83
N ILE A 272 3.87 22.85 -22.83
CA ILE A 272 3.54 22.43 -21.47
C ILE A 272 3.83 23.60 -20.56
N SER A 273 2.86 23.97 -19.74
CA SER A 273 3.01 24.97 -18.68
C SER A 273 2.45 24.43 -17.37
N THR A 274 2.90 25.01 -16.27
CA THR A 274 2.35 24.74 -14.93
C THR A 274 1.69 26.03 -14.47
N PRO A 275 0.38 26.06 -14.20
CA PRO A 275 -0.27 27.24 -13.63
C PRO A 275 0.42 27.66 -12.33
N ALA A 276 0.62 28.97 -12.15
CA ALA A 276 1.14 29.50 -10.90
C ALA A 276 0.00 29.52 -9.87
N LEU A 277 0.03 28.56 -8.95
CA LEU A 277 -0.99 28.39 -7.91
C LEU A 277 -0.38 28.66 -6.53
N ASP A 278 -1.13 29.32 -5.67
CA ASP A 278 -0.80 29.44 -4.27
C ASP A 278 -1.00 28.07 -3.58
N SER A 279 0.02 27.61 -2.87
CA SER A 279 -0.06 26.35 -2.13
C SER A 279 -0.65 26.61 -0.74
N GLY A 280 -1.92 26.24 -0.56
CA GLY A 280 -2.58 26.22 0.74
C GLY A 280 -2.11 25.07 1.65
N VAL A 281 -2.70 24.98 2.84
CA VAL A 281 -2.45 23.89 3.78
C VAL A 281 -3.28 22.64 3.42
N PRO A 282 -2.80 21.42 3.72
CA PRO A 282 -3.58 20.20 3.55
C PRO A 282 -4.88 20.21 4.35
N LEU A 283 -5.89 19.49 3.86
CA LEU A 283 -7.16 19.29 4.55
C LEU A 283 -6.93 18.55 5.87
N GLY A 284 -7.62 18.99 6.93
CA GLY A 284 -7.42 18.53 8.31
C GLY A 284 -6.40 19.35 9.09
N LEU A 285 -5.71 20.29 8.44
CA LEU A 285 -4.71 21.18 9.04
C LEU A 285 -5.05 22.66 8.84
N ALA A 286 -6.28 23.02 8.47
CA ALA A 286 -6.69 24.40 8.25
C ALA A 286 -6.45 25.32 9.46
N GLU A 287 -6.52 24.79 10.70
CA GLU A 287 -6.24 25.56 11.91
C GLU A 287 -4.78 26.06 12.00
N LEU A 288 -3.86 25.46 11.23
CA LEU A 288 -2.46 25.90 11.13
C LEU A 288 -2.26 27.01 10.10
N ALA A 289 -3.24 27.30 9.25
CA ALA A 289 -3.15 28.35 8.25
C ALA A 289 -3.24 29.73 8.92
N THR A 290 -2.31 30.62 8.55
CA THR A 290 -2.34 32.03 8.96
C THR A 290 -3.25 32.88 8.09
N GLU A 291 -3.56 32.40 6.88
CA GLU A 291 -4.34 33.11 5.87
C GLU A 291 -5.54 32.26 5.43
N PRO A 292 -6.66 32.88 5.05
CA PRO A 292 -7.82 32.16 4.55
C PRO A 292 -7.53 31.51 3.20
N VAL A 293 -8.24 30.43 2.90
CA VAL A 293 -8.19 29.75 1.59
C VAL A 293 -8.62 30.71 0.48
N THR A 294 -7.77 30.87 -0.52
CA THR A 294 -8.02 31.66 -1.74
C THR A 294 -8.35 30.75 -2.93
N VAL A 295 -9.01 31.33 -3.93
CA VAL A 295 -9.28 30.68 -5.21
C VAL A 295 -8.37 31.31 -6.24
N ASP A 296 -7.60 30.47 -6.93
CA ASP A 296 -6.82 30.88 -8.09
C ASP A 296 -7.57 30.60 -9.39
N TRP A 297 -7.15 31.30 -10.44
CA TRP A 297 -7.67 31.13 -11.78
C TRP A 297 -6.54 30.98 -12.79
N PHE A 298 -6.75 30.12 -13.78
CA PHE A 298 -5.88 30.03 -14.94
C PHE A 298 -6.66 29.72 -16.21
N ALA A 299 -6.11 30.14 -17.35
CA ALA A 299 -6.72 29.91 -18.65
C ALA A 299 -6.71 28.42 -18.99
N PHE A 300 -7.85 27.92 -19.46
CA PHE A 300 -8.05 26.56 -19.93
C PHE A 300 -8.78 26.60 -21.28
N PRO A 301 -8.06 26.92 -22.37
CA PRO A 301 -8.66 27.10 -23.68
C PRO A 301 -9.15 25.77 -24.27
N ALA A 302 -10.05 25.87 -25.26
CA ALA A 302 -10.48 24.71 -26.03
C ALA A 302 -9.29 23.96 -26.65
N GLY A 303 -9.34 22.62 -26.64
CA GLY A 303 -8.26 21.76 -27.13
C GLY A 303 -7.09 21.59 -26.16
N ALA A 304 -7.05 22.31 -25.03
CA ALA A 304 -6.08 22.04 -23.97
C ALA A 304 -6.39 20.74 -23.20
N THR A 305 -5.36 20.12 -22.67
CA THR A 305 -5.44 18.99 -21.74
C THR A 305 -4.76 19.37 -20.43
N LEU A 306 -5.48 19.27 -19.32
CA LEU A 306 -4.96 19.50 -17.99
C LEU A 306 -4.64 18.15 -17.34
N LEU A 307 -3.36 17.90 -17.09
CA LEU A 307 -2.86 16.70 -16.42
C LEU A 307 -2.77 16.93 -14.92
N LEU A 308 -3.53 16.15 -14.16
CA LEU A 308 -3.45 16.09 -12.71
C LEU A 308 -2.74 14.80 -12.31
N THR A 309 -1.91 14.86 -11.28
CA THR A 309 -1.17 13.69 -10.80
C THR A 309 -1.00 13.75 -9.29
N THR A 310 -0.90 12.57 -8.67
CA THR A 310 -0.42 12.40 -7.30
C THR A 310 1.10 12.26 -7.26
N ASP A 311 1.65 12.27 -6.05
CA ASP A 311 3.09 12.26 -5.80
C ASP A 311 3.75 10.93 -6.18
N GLY A 312 3.04 9.82 -6.16
CA GLY A 312 3.58 8.54 -6.59
C GLY A 312 4.11 8.54 -8.02
N LEU A 313 3.60 9.41 -8.91
CA LEU A 313 4.19 9.61 -10.23
C LEU A 313 5.48 10.44 -10.15
N THR A 314 5.42 11.64 -9.59
CA THR A 314 6.56 12.59 -9.56
C THR A 314 7.71 12.07 -8.69
N GLU A 315 7.39 11.36 -7.63
CA GLU A 315 8.35 10.79 -6.69
C GLU A 315 8.84 9.40 -7.09
N THR A 316 8.37 8.85 -8.22
CA THR A 316 8.92 7.60 -8.78
C THR A 316 10.43 7.77 -9.00
N ARG A 317 11.23 6.82 -8.48
CA ARG A 317 12.70 6.91 -8.50
C ARG A 317 13.34 5.97 -9.50
N GLY A 318 14.28 6.51 -10.29
CA GLY A 318 15.12 5.74 -11.19
C GLY A 318 16.17 4.91 -10.45
N ALA A 319 16.96 4.12 -11.19
CA ALA A 319 18.04 3.30 -10.64
C ALA A 319 19.12 4.10 -9.90
N ASP A 320 19.35 5.35 -10.30
CA ASP A 320 20.25 6.31 -9.67
C ASP A 320 19.60 7.10 -8.51
N GLY A 321 18.30 6.88 -8.25
CA GLY A 321 17.53 7.56 -7.20
C GLY A 321 16.95 8.91 -7.59
N THR A 322 17.12 9.32 -8.86
CA THR A 322 16.53 10.55 -9.40
C THR A 322 15.01 10.43 -9.52
N PHE A 323 14.31 11.54 -9.35
CA PHE A 323 12.85 11.61 -9.51
C PHE A 323 12.46 11.56 -10.98
N TYR A 324 11.28 11.00 -11.23
CA TYR A 324 10.75 10.83 -12.58
C TYR A 324 10.48 12.20 -13.23
N PRO A 325 11.12 12.51 -14.38
CA PRO A 325 11.06 13.85 -14.97
C PRO A 325 9.76 14.05 -15.77
N VAL A 326 8.64 14.23 -15.06
CA VAL A 326 7.28 14.30 -15.64
C VAL A 326 7.21 15.27 -16.83
N THR A 327 7.70 16.50 -16.68
CA THR A 327 7.64 17.52 -17.74
C THR A 327 8.40 17.10 -19.02
N GLU A 328 9.56 16.47 -18.88
CA GLU A 328 10.34 15.97 -20.02
C GLU A 328 9.60 14.82 -20.70
N ARG A 329 9.08 13.87 -19.92
CA ARG A 329 8.33 12.71 -20.42
C ARG A 329 7.02 13.08 -21.10
N LEU A 330 6.35 14.11 -20.61
CA LEU A 330 5.18 14.71 -21.26
C LEU A 330 5.54 15.36 -22.58
N THR A 331 6.68 16.08 -22.65
CA THR A 331 7.12 16.74 -23.89
C THR A 331 7.36 15.71 -25.00
N GLU A 332 7.99 14.58 -24.66
CA GLU A 332 8.20 13.45 -25.58
C GLU A 332 6.89 12.82 -26.08
N ARG A 333 5.79 13.00 -25.34
CA ARG A 333 4.50 12.32 -25.53
C ARG A 333 3.35 13.26 -25.87
N VAL A 334 3.62 14.52 -26.17
CA VAL A 334 2.59 15.53 -26.47
C VAL A 334 1.73 15.20 -27.70
N SER A 335 2.22 14.30 -28.56
CA SER A 335 1.50 13.79 -29.73
C SER A 335 0.56 12.62 -29.43
N LEU A 336 0.63 12.03 -28.24
CA LEU A 336 -0.29 10.97 -27.83
C LEU A 336 -1.70 11.53 -27.64
N SER A 337 -2.69 10.66 -27.87
CA SER A 337 -4.07 10.96 -27.51
C SER A 337 -4.14 11.20 -26.00
N PRO A 338 -4.88 12.22 -25.53
CA PRO A 338 -5.13 12.45 -24.11
C PRO A 338 -5.78 11.25 -23.39
N THR A 339 -6.46 10.37 -24.13
CA THR A 339 -7.01 9.12 -23.58
C THR A 339 -5.93 8.08 -23.28
N ASP A 340 -4.87 8.02 -24.09
CA ASP A 340 -3.79 7.04 -23.93
C ASP A 340 -2.66 7.57 -23.02
N LEU A 341 -2.57 8.90 -22.87
CA LEU A 341 -1.50 9.58 -22.15
C LEU A 341 -1.36 9.13 -20.68
N PRO A 342 -2.43 8.98 -19.87
CA PRO A 342 -2.30 8.53 -18.49
C PRO A 342 -1.63 7.16 -18.36
N HIS A 343 -2.08 6.17 -19.14
CA HIS A 343 -1.51 4.83 -19.12
C HIS A 343 -0.07 4.82 -19.66
N ALA A 344 0.21 5.59 -20.72
CA ALA A 344 1.55 5.69 -21.29
C ALA A 344 2.57 6.31 -20.31
N LEU A 345 2.14 7.28 -19.48
CA LEU A 345 2.98 7.86 -18.43
C LEU A 345 3.20 6.89 -17.26
N TYR A 346 2.15 6.17 -16.86
CA TYR A 346 2.26 5.14 -15.83
C TYR A 346 3.23 4.03 -16.24
N ASP A 347 3.11 3.52 -17.47
CA ASP A 347 3.97 2.47 -18.00
C ASP A 347 5.43 2.92 -18.10
N ASP A 348 5.67 4.19 -18.49
CA ASP A 348 7.01 4.76 -18.56
C ASP A 348 7.62 4.97 -17.15
N ALA A 349 6.83 5.47 -16.19
CA ALA A 349 7.26 5.60 -14.80
C ALA A 349 7.58 4.23 -14.18
N SER A 350 6.76 3.22 -14.45
CA SER A 350 7.01 1.84 -14.03
C SER A 350 8.30 1.28 -14.63
N ALA A 351 8.56 1.56 -15.92
CA ALA A 351 9.80 1.17 -16.58
C ALA A 351 11.02 1.93 -16.03
N PHE A 352 10.85 3.22 -15.69
CA PHE A 352 11.88 4.06 -15.09
C PHE A 352 12.29 3.58 -13.70
N ALA A 353 11.33 3.11 -12.89
CA ALA A 353 11.59 2.53 -11.57
C ALA A 353 12.39 1.21 -11.64
N GLY A 354 12.20 0.43 -12.71
CA GLY A 354 12.88 -0.83 -12.94
C GLY A 354 12.60 -1.87 -11.85
N GLU A 355 13.65 -2.57 -11.38
CA GLU A 355 13.51 -3.64 -10.38
C GLU A 355 13.08 -3.16 -8.99
N ARG A 356 13.20 -1.86 -8.70
CA ARG A 356 12.79 -1.31 -7.39
C ARG A 356 11.28 -1.19 -7.25
N GLY A 357 10.53 -1.25 -8.36
CA GLY A 357 9.09 -1.07 -8.36
C GLY A 357 8.68 0.34 -7.90
N GLN A 358 7.37 0.57 -7.95
CA GLN A 358 6.78 1.83 -7.52
C GLN A 358 6.52 1.79 -6.01
N HIS A 359 6.80 2.89 -5.33
CA HIS A 359 6.78 2.96 -3.86
C HIS A 359 5.48 3.57 -3.31
N ASP A 360 4.72 4.24 -4.18
CA ASP A 360 3.44 4.86 -3.86
C ASP A 360 2.38 4.65 -4.93
N ASP A 361 1.12 4.80 -4.52
CA ASP A 361 -0.01 4.75 -5.43
C ASP A 361 0.11 5.85 -6.48
N VAL A 362 -0.43 5.59 -7.67
CA VAL A 362 -0.42 6.56 -8.75
C VAL A 362 -1.81 6.79 -9.30
N ALA A 363 -2.25 8.03 -9.21
CA ALA A 363 -3.41 8.57 -9.90
C ALA A 363 -2.94 9.60 -10.93
N ILE A 364 -3.37 9.41 -12.19
CA ILE A 364 -3.11 10.34 -13.29
C ILE A 364 -4.43 10.63 -13.97
N LEU A 365 -4.85 11.90 -14.02
CA LEU A 365 -6.07 12.34 -14.69
C LEU A 365 -5.74 13.31 -15.83
N CYS A 366 -6.29 13.08 -17.01
CA CYS A 366 -6.31 14.02 -18.12
C CYS A 366 -7.71 14.64 -18.23
N VAL A 367 -7.84 15.90 -17.83
CA VAL A 367 -9.07 16.69 -17.91
C VAL A 367 -9.06 17.51 -19.18
N ARG A 368 -10.13 17.41 -19.98
CA ARG A 368 -10.35 18.19 -21.21
C ARG A 368 -11.73 18.82 -21.17
N ARG A 369 -11.93 19.93 -21.89
CA ARG A 369 -13.30 20.42 -22.13
C ARG A 369 -14.11 19.39 -22.89
N SER A 370 -15.39 19.29 -22.55
CA SER A 370 -16.33 18.37 -23.19
C SER A 370 -16.43 18.68 -24.70
N PRO A 371 -16.39 17.67 -25.58
CA PRO A 371 -16.50 17.88 -27.02
C PRO A 371 -17.94 18.15 -27.48
N PHE A 372 -18.93 18.01 -26.60
CA PHE A 372 -20.36 18.06 -26.93
C PHE A 372 -21.04 19.38 -26.57
N ARG A 373 -20.28 20.42 -26.23
CA ARG A 373 -20.83 21.75 -25.94
C ARG A 373 -20.93 22.62 -27.17
#